data_AF-A0A2V5NAZ0-F1
#
_entry.id   AF-A0A2V5NAZ0-F1
#
_cell.length_a   1.000
_cell.length_b   1.000
_cell.length_c   1.000
_cell.angle_alpha   90.00
_cell.angle_beta   90.00
_cell.angle_gamma   90.00
#
_symmetry.space_group_name_H-M   'P 1'
#
loop_
_entity.id
_entity.type
_entity.pdbx_description
1 polymer ?
#
loop_
_entity_poly.entity_id
_entity_poly.type
_entity_poly.pdbx_seq_one_letter_code
_entity_poly.pdbx_strand_id
1 'polypeptide(L)'
;MTDAIGAVVEAKFGHRGIFRGRNGGSAWSKHNEVTEQIPATSEAAIDATIAYCEYVWKRYGRFPAYLAPYRTVLGFQACHLDAEFYERFYRPEALSDSHRKDFKAQSR
;
A
#
# COMPACT_ATOMS: atom_id res chain seq x y z
N MET A 1 -23.12 3.91 4.92
CA MET A 1 -21.97 3.52 4.07
C MET A 1 -20.97 4.66 3.95
N THR A 2 -21.44 5.89 3.78
CA THR A 2 -20.65 7.12 3.85
C THR A 2 -19.60 7.10 4.97
N ASP A 3 -20.01 6.87 6.22
CA ASP A 3 -19.07 6.86 7.35
C ASP A 3 -17.99 5.77 7.24
N ALA A 4 -18.35 4.59 6.72
CA ALA A 4 -17.41 3.49 6.54
C ALA A 4 -16.36 3.82 5.46
N ILE A 5 -16.79 4.41 4.34
CA ILE A 5 -15.86 4.87 3.30
C ILE A 5 -15.04 6.06 3.79
N GLY A 6 -15.66 7.00 4.51
CA GLY A 6 -14.98 8.12 5.17
C GLY A 6 -13.87 7.66 6.10
N ALA A 7 -14.10 6.60 6.90
CA ALA A 7 -13.08 6.03 7.77
C ALA A 7 -11.89 5.43 6.99
N VAL A 8 -12.11 4.84 5.81
CA VAL A 8 -11.03 4.34 4.94
C VAL A 8 -10.22 5.49 4.35
N VAL A 9 -10.90 6.56 3.93
CA VAL A 9 -10.25 7.78 3.43
C VAL A 9 -9.42 8.41 4.54
N GLU A 10 -9.96 8.56 5.74
CA GLU A 10 -9.25 9.08 6.92
C GLU A 10 -8.05 8.20 7.30
N ALA A 11 -8.18 6.87 7.25
CA ALA A 11 -7.07 5.96 7.52
C ALA A 11 -5.91 6.11 6.52
N LYS A 12 -6.18 6.55 5.28
CA LYS A 12 -5.16 6.78 4.25
C LYS A 12 -4.64 8.21 4.26
N PHE A 13 -5.52 9.19 4.34
CA PHE A 13 -5.24 10.61 4.06
C PHE A 13 -5.56 11.55 5.22
N GLY A 14 -6.10 11.05 6.32
CA GLY A 14 -6.27 11.80 7.56
C GLY A 14 -4.94 12.22 8.16
N HIS A 15 -4.96 13.10 9.16
CA HIS A 15 -3.72 13.67 9.74
C HIS A 15 -2.72 12.61 10.22
N ARG A 16 -3.21 11.47 10.74
CA ARG A 16 -2.40 10.31 11.14
C ARG A 16 -2.48 9.13 10.16
N GLY A 17 -3.05 9.34 8.98
CA GLY A 17 -3.26 8.33 7.96
C GLY A 17 -1.96 7.88 7.29
N ILE A 18 -2.01 6.78 6.54
CA ILE A 18 -0.81 6.15 5.93
C ILE A 18 0.02 7.11 5.08
N PHE A 19 -0.61 8.05 4.35
CA PHE A 19 0.08 8.94 3.41
C PHE A 19 0.33 10.36 3.94
N ARG A 20 -0.10 10.66 5.17
CA ARG A 20 -0.01 12.00 5.76
C ARG A 20 0.55 11.99 7.18
N GLY A 21 0.29 10.92 7.91
CA GLY A 21 0.96 10.63 9.17
C GLY A 21 2.45 10.45 8.90
N ARG A 22 3.27 11.16 9.66
CA ARG A 22 4.74 11.03 9.64
C ARG A 22 5.14 9.73 10.35
N ASN A 23 4.72 8.60 9.79
CA ASN A 23 4.94 7.28 10.38
C ASN A 23 6.38 6.82 10.08
N GLY A 24 7.14 6.53 11.14
CA GLY A 24 8.55 6.15 11.07
C GLY A 24 8.85 4.73 10.56
N GLY A 25 7.83 3.96 10.16
CA GLY A 25 7.94 2.53 9.82
C GLY A 25 8.26 2.21 8.36
N SER A 26 8.42 3.22 7.48
CA SER A 26 8.75 2.97 6.08
C SER A 26 10.24 2.69 5.89
N ALA A 27 10.54 1.73 5.01
CA ALA A 27 11.89 1.42 4.55
C ALA A 27 12.43 2.45 3.54
N TRP A 28 11.59 3.36 3.02
CA TRP A 28 12.03 4.43 2.12
C TRP A 28 12.80 5.50 2.88
N SER A 29 13.92 5.95 2.32
CA SER A 29 14.76 6.99 2.91
C SER A 29 14.02 8.32 3.01
N LYS A 30 13.20 8.63 1.99
CA LYS A 30 12.44 9.88 1.86
C LYS A 30 10.93 9.66 1.92
N HIS A 31 10.47 8.78 2.81
CA HIS A 31 9.07 8.36 2.87
C HIS A 31 8.06 9.51 2.82
N ASN A 32 8.19 10.50 3.72
CA ASN A 32 7.25 11.61 3.81
C ASN A 32 7.23 12.46 2.53
N GLU A 33 8.41 12.77 1.96
CA GLU A 33 8.51 13.53 0.69
C GLU A 33 7.76 12.83 -0.44
N VAL A 34 7.82 11.49 -0.50
CA VAL A 34 7.14 10.73 -1.55
C VAL A 34 5.64 10.62 -1.28
N THR A 35 5.23 10.35 -0.04
CA THR A 35 3.80 10.18 0.29
C THR A 35 3.00 11.47 0.23
N GLU A 36 3.63 12.61 0.51
CA GLU A 36 3.00 13.93 0.39
C GLU A 36 2.58 14.24 -1.05
N GLN A 37 3.31 13.71 -2.04
CA GLN A 37 2.98 13.89 -3.47
C GLN A 37 1.78 13.05 -3.92
N ILE A 38 1.33 12.09 -3.12
CA ILE A 38 0.17 11.26 -3.47
C ILE A 38 -1.09 12.11 -3.33
N PRO A 39 -1.85 12.36 -4.41
CA PRO A 39 -3.06 13.16 -4.33
C PRO A 39 -4.10 12.47 -3.44
N ALA A 40 -4.90 13.29 -2.74
CA ALA A 40 -6.05 12.77 -2.01
C ALA A 40 -7.05 12.14 -2.97
N THR A 41 -7.86 11.20 -2.48
CA THR A 41 -8.96 10.64 -3.25
C THR A 41 -9.97 11.74 -3.59
N SER A 42 -10.36 11.85 -4.86
CA SER A 42 -11.34 12.84 -5.30
C SER A 42 -12.73 12.55 -4.73
N GLU A 43 -13.54 13.59 -4.54
CA GLU A 43 -14.93 13.45 -4.09
C GLU A 43 -15.73 12.51 -4.98
N ALA A 44 -15.60 12.65 -6.31
CA ALA A 44 -16.28 11.77 -7.26
C ALA A 44 -15.91 10.28 -7.09
N ALA A 45 -14.65 9.98 -6.74
CA ALA A 45 -14.24 8.60 -6.47
C ALA A 45 -14.78 8.09 -5.12
N ILE A 46 -14.88 8.97 -4.12
CA ILE A 46 -15.49 8.65 -2.81
C ILE A 46 -16.98 8.36 -3.00
N ASP A 47 -17.71 9.23 -3.70
CA ASP A 47 -19.14 9.08 -3.96
C ASP A 47 -19.45 7.82 -4.76
N ALA A 48 -18.67 7.56 -5.82
CA ALA A 48 -18.81 6.34 -6.61
C ALA A 48 -18.59 5.08 -5.75
N THR A 49 -17.60 5.12 -4.85
CA THR A 49 -17.32 4.01 -3.93
C THR A 49 -18.45 3.82 -2.92
N ILE A 50 -19.00 4.90 -2.36
CA ILE A 50 -20.15 4.85 -1.46
C ILE A 50 -21.34 4.21 -2.17
N ALA A 51 -21.71 4.71 -3.35
CA ALA A 51 -22.83 4.20 -4.13
C ALA A 51 -22.67 2.70 -4.46
N TYR A 52 -21.46 2.30 -4.88
CA TYR A 52 -21.15 0.91 -5.17
C TYR A 52 -21.26 0.01 -3.94
N CYS A 53 -20.61 0.38 -2.83
CA CYS A 53 -20.65 -0.41 -1.60
C CYS A 53 -22.06 -0.47 -1.00
N GLU A 54 -22.84 0.62 -1.08
CA GLU A 54 -24.25 0.59 -0.70
C GLU A 54 -25.05 -0.39 -1.52
N TYR A 55 -24.88 -0.39 -2.84
CA TYR A 55 -25.53 -1.34 -3.71
C TYR A 55 -25.16 -2.78 -3.33
N VAL A 56 -23.86 -3.07 -3.18
CA VAL A 56 -23.39 -4.43 -2.85
C VAL A 56 -23.98 -4.89 -1.51
N TRP A 57 -23.96 -4.03 -0.49
CA TRP A 57 -24.54 -4.36 0.81
C TRP A 57 -26.05 -4.56 0.75
N LYS A 58 -26.80 -3.64 0.13
CA LYS A 58 -28.27 -3.72 0.01
C LYS A 58 -28.70 -4.95 -0.82
N ARG A 59 -27.92 -5.31 -1.85
CA ARG A 59 -28.28 -6.39 -2.79
C ARG A 59 -27.83 -7.78 -2.35
N TYR A 60 -26.70 -7.88 -1.66
CA TYR A 60 -26.06 -9.16 -1.33
C TYR A 60 -25.85 -9.38 0.17
N GLY A 61 -25.97 -8.33 1.00
CA GLY A 61 -25.84 -8.40 2.46
C GLY A 61 -24.43 -8.73 2.97
N ARG A 62 -23.42 -8.75 2.09
CA ARG A 62 -22.04 -9.14 2.42
C ARG A 62 -21.00 -8.65 1.42
N PHE A 63 -19.74 -8.71 1.84
CA PHE A 63 -18.57 -8.56 0.98
C PHE A 63 -17.61 -9.75 1.16
N PRO A 64 -16.91 -10.20 0.11
CA PRO A 64 -17.21 -9.96 -1.31
C PRO A 64 -18.54 -10.60 -1.71
N ALA A 65 -19.25 -10.03 -2.70
CA ALA A 65 -20.63 -10.44 -3.03
C ALA A 65 -20.81 -11.94 -3.32
N TYR A 66 -19.93 -12.52 -4.15
CA TYR A 66 -20.04 -13.90 -4.63
C TYR A 66 -18.91 -14.83 -4.18
N LEU A 67 -17.84 -14.29 -3.58
CA LEU A 67 -16.69 -15.08 -3.15
C LEU A 67 -16.74 -15.33 -1.64
N ALA A 68 -16.14 -16.44 -1.20
CA ALA A 68 -15.87 -16.64 0.20
C ALA A 68 -14.96 -15.51 0.73
N PRO A 69 -15.17 -15.03 1.97
CA PRO A 69 -14.36 -13.96 2.55
C PRO A 69 -12.89 -14.37 2.78
N TYR A 70 -12.60 -15.66 2.77
CA TYR A 70 -11.24 -16.18 2.93
C TYR A 70 -10.77 -16.83 1.63
N ARG A 71 -9.76 -16.25 1.01
CA ARG A 71 -8.99 -16.86 -0.08
C ARG A 71 -7.51 -16.72 0.24
N THR A 72 -6.85 -17.82 0.56
CA THR A 72 -5.40 -17.82 0.74
C THR A 72 -4.75 -17.87 -0.64
N VAL A 73 -4.15 -16.76 -1.05
CA VAL A 73 -3.27 -16.72 -2.21
C VAL A 73 -1.85 -16.72 -1.67
N LEU A 74 -1.13 -17.85 -1.80
CA LEU A 74 0.30 -17.87 -1.50
C LEU A 74 1.04 -17.28 -2.71
N GLY A 75 1.50 -16.04 -2.57
CA GLY A 75 2.47 -15.45 -3.48
C GLY A 75 3.87 -15.70 -2.94
N PHE A 76 4.73 -16.37 -3.71
CA PHE A 76 6.17 -16.37 -3.46
C PHE A 76 6.87 -15.81 -4.70
N GLN A 77 7.85 -14.95 -4.46
CA GLN A 77 8.70 -14.40 -5.51
C GLN A 77 10.15 -14.57 -5.05
N ALA A 78 10.96 -15.21 -5.88
CA ALA A 78 12.40 -15.24 -5.75
C ALA A 78 12.98 -14.44 -6.90
N CYS A 79 13.74 -13.40 -6.60
CA CYS A 79 14.40 -12.58 -7.60
C CYS A 79 15.73 -12.06 -7.06
N HIS A 80 16.57 -11.62 -7.98
CA HIS A 80 17.81 -10.94 -7.69
C HIS A 80 17.53 -9.44 -7.56
N LEU A 81 17.88 -8.87 -6.41
CA LEU A 81 17.58 -7.47 -6.10
C LEU A 81 18.67 -6.55 -6.63
N ASP A 82 18.27 -5.42 -7.21
CA ASP A 82 19.18 -4.34 -7.60
C ASP A 82 19.65 -3.58 -6.36
N ALA A 83 20.85 -3.89 -5.87
CA ALA A 83 21.33 -3.28 -4.63
C ALA A 83 21.54 -1.76 -4.75
N GLU A 84 21.92 -1.25 -5.92
CA GLU A 84 22.19 0.17 -6.15
C GLU A 84 20.89 0.99 -6.09
N PHE A 85 19.79 0.46 -6.64
CA PHE A 85 18.47 1.07 -6.50
C PHE A 85 18.06 1.22 -5.04
N TYR A 86 18.21 0.15 -4.25
CA TYR A 86 17.83 0.18 -2.84
C TYR A 86 18.74 1.10 -2.02
N GLU A 87 20.05 1.13 -2.29
CA GLU A 87 20.97 2.08 -1.65
C GLU A 87 20.57 3.54 -1.90
N ARG A 88 20.02 3.84 -3.08
CA ARG A 88 19.61 5.20 -3.44
C ARG A 88 18.29 5.64 -2.77
N PHE A 89 17.31 4.74 -2.66
CA PHE A 89 15.94 5.12 -2.29
C PHE A 89 15.44 4.55 -0.96
N TYR A 90 16.16 3.61 -0.37
CA TYR A 90 15.78 2.93 0.87
C TYR A 90 16.79 3.20 1.98
N ARG A 91 16.39 2.91 3.21
CA ARG A 91 17.28 2.93 4.35
C ARG A 91 18.25 1.74 4.28
N PRO A 92 19.46 1.84 4.86
CA PRO A 92 20.48 0.80 4.76
C PRO A 92 19.99 -0.59 5.22
N GLU A 93 19.08 -0.63 6.18
CA GLU A 93 18.52 -1.84 6.78
C GLU A 93 17.54 -2.58 5.84
N ALA A 94 17.14 -1.98 4.72
CA ALA A 94 16.24 -2.60 3.76
C ALA A 94 16.86 -3.81 3.02
N LEU A 95 18.19 -3.87 2.93
CA LEU A 95 18.91 -5.00 2.34
C LEU A 95 19.88 -5.64 3.34
N SER A 96 19.84 -6.97 3.39
CA SER A 96 20.85 -7.76 4.09
C SER A 96 22.15 -7.85 3.30
N ASP A 97 23.23 -8.25 3.97
CA ASP A 97 24.52 -8.52 3.31
C ASP A 97 24.42 -9.61 2.24
N SER A 98 23.53 -10.59 2.43
CA SER A 98 23.31 -11.65 1.45
C SER A 98 22.74 -11.11 0.14
N HIS A 99 21.78 -10.17 0.19
CA HIS A 99 21.25 -9.52 -1.01
C HIS A 99 22.32 -8.72 -1.75
N ARG A 100 23.17 -7.99 -1.02
CA ARG A 100 24.27 -7.20 -1.61
C ARG A 100 25.33 -8.09 -2.27
N LYS A 101 25.63 -9.25 -1.68
CA LYS A 101 26.57 -10.24 -2.26
C LYS A 101 26.01 -10.88 -3.52
N ASP A 102 24.73 -11.23 -3.52
CA ASP A 102 24.03 -11.82 -4.67
C ASP A 102 24.05 -10.88 -5.88
N PHE A 103 23.71 -9.60 -5.69
CA PHE A 103 23.76 -8.60 -6.76
C PHE A 103 25.17 -8.48 -7.36
N LYS A 104 26.21 -8.34 -6.52
CA LYS A 104 27.61 -8.25 -6.97
C LYS A 104 28.08 -9.47 -7.76
N ALA A 105 27.54 -10.65 -7.47
CA ALA A 105 27.89 -11.88 -8.20
C ALA A 105 27.30 -11.89 -9.62
N GLN A 106 26.18 -11.21 -9.85
CA GLN A 106 25.50 -11.13 -11.14
C GLN A 106 25.95 -9.97 -12.01
N SER A 107 26.53 -8.92 -11.44
CA SER A 107 27.06 -7.77 -12.18
C SER A 107 28.44 -8.02 -12.82
N ARG A 108 28.91 -9.28 -12.88
CA ARG A 108 30.18 -9.70 -13.49
C ARG A 108 29.93 -10.37 -14.83
#